data_AF-A0A0M2HRZ2-F1
#
_entry.id   AF-A0A0M2HRZ2-F1
#
_cell.length_a   1.000
_cell.length_b   1.000
_cell.length_c   1.000
_cell.angle_alpha   90.00
_cell.angle_beta   90.00
_cell.angle_gamma   90.00
#
_symmetry.space_group_name_H-M   'P 1'
#
loop_
_entity.id
_entity.type
_entity.pdbx_description
1 polymer ?
#
loop_
_entity_poly.entity_id
_entity_poly.type
_entity_poly.pdbx_seq_one_letter_code
_entity_poly.pdbx_strand_id
1 'polypeptide(L)'
;MDDRVCIRGCKQRGVHFAACDGRGDDGGTCWGCAPRECRDGSLICDRCFGRMRALLADGPDLLARVRSLADPMKATPTDKAPGGRSSSVEPPAPVDADYLDAITALEQLDSWWYVTLSEYSNDHDVITWLGAVVLDVHPEVEGERQAWSVADAMAKWGVERRTKGEPAWSPEDHLDPVRDQAVPIPEWGDPIVGWADAVRIAGSDSTLRRWIKREEIEVAGTFVIAGIRTRMFRRNELLATRERLSEKQMSGLVQNQTESEQRHPGAEDLGSPHGS
;
A
#
# COMPACT_ATOMS: atom_id res chain seq x y z
N MET A 1 -39.17 16.61 -34.19
CA MET A 1 -37.91 16.71 -33.46
C MET A 1 -37.24 17.94 -34.01
N ASP A 2 -37.19 19.02 -33.23
CA ASP A 2 -36.38 20.17 -33.63
C ASP A 2 -34.93 19.73 -33.55
N ASP A 3 -34.19 19.87 -34.66
CA ASP A 3 -32.75 19.63 -34.72
C ASP A 3 -32.04 20.66 -33.84
N ARG A 4 -31.98 20.37 -32.54
CA ARG A 4 -31.28 21.21 -31.58
C ARG A 4 -29.79 21.00 -31.77
N VAL A 5 -29.09 22.10 -32.01
CA VAL A 5 -27.63 22.10 -32.15
C VAL A 5 -26.96 22.37 -30.81
N CYS A 6 -25.79 21.78 -30.60
CA CYS A 6 -25.00 21.96 -29.39
C CYS A 6 -24.76 23.46 -29.10
N ILE A 7 -25.18 23.94 -27.92
CA ILE A 7 -25.04 25.36 -27.52
C ILE A 7 -23.58 25.83 -27.53
N ARG A 8 -22.64 24.90 -27.40
CA ARG A 8 -21.19 25.12 -27.48
C ARG A 8 -20.66 25.31 -28.90
N GLY A 9 -21.52 25.30 -29.93
CA GLY A 9 -21.12 25.50 -31.33
C GLY A 9 -20.24 24.38 -31.89
N CYS A 10 -20.32 23.17 -31.32
CA CYS A 10 -19.49 22.05 -31.76
C CYS A 10 -19.82 21.64 -33.19
N LYS A 11 -18.77 21.36 -33.99
CA LYS A 11 -18.90 20.92 -35.38
C LYS A 11 -18.57 19.44 -35.55
N GLN A 12 -19.18 18.81 -36.54
CA GLN A 12 -18.91 17.45 -36.97
C GLN A 12 -17.70 17.44 -37.91
N ARG A 13 -16.68 16.64 -37.58
CA ARG A 13 -15.45 16.57 -38.39
C ARG A 13 -15.75 15.83 -39.68
N GLY A 14 -15.33 16.38 -40.82
CA GLY A 14 -15.53 15.79 -42.14
C GLY A 14 -16.98 15.84 -42.66
N VAL A 15 -17.89 16.48 -41.92
CA VAL A 15 -19.28 16.70 -42.37
C VAL A 15 -19.46 18.16 -42.73
N HIS A 16 -19.93 18.39 -43.95
CA HIS A 16 -20.02 19.72 -44.56
C HIS A 16 -21.43 19.99 -45.03
N PHE A 17 -21.87 21.24 -44.87
CA PHE A 17 -23.04 21.72 -45.58
C PHE A 17 -22.82 21.68 -47.09
N ALA A 18 -23.90 21.52 -47.84
CA ALA A 18 -23.84 21.49 -49.30
C ALA A 18 -23.22 22.76 -49.91
N ALA A 19 -23.38 23.90 -49.24
CA ALA A 19 -22.84 25.21 -49.64
C ALA A 19 -21.41 25.48 -49.11
N CYS A 20 -20.72 24.49 -48.54
CA CYS A 20 -19.37 24.68 -48.04
C CYS A 20 -18.35 24.66 -49.19
N ASP A 21 -17.62 25.76 -49.35
CA ASP A 21 -16.61 25.92 -50.41
C ASP A 21 -15.46 24.88 -50.33
N GLY A 22 -15.21 24.33 -49.15
CA GLY A 22 -14.18 23.29 -48.92
C GLY A 22 -14.70 21.85 -48.96
N ARG A 23 -15.91 21.60 -49.48
CA ARG A 23 -16.50 20.25 -49.54
C ARG A 23 -15.83 19.41 -50.64
N GLY A 24 -15.21 18.29 -50.27
CA GLY A 24 -14.61 17.34 -51.21
C GLY A 24 -13.18 17.70 -51.65
N ASP A 25 -12.56 18.69 -51.00
CA ASP A 25 -11.14 18.99 -51.16
C ASP A 25 -10.35 18.32 -50.03
N ASP A 26 -9.48 17.36 -50.38
CA ASP A 26 -8.62 16.65 -49.43
C ASP A 26 -7.55 17.56 -48.79
N GLY A 27 -7.37 18.78 -49.33
CA GLY A 27 -6.52 19.85 -48.79
C GLY A 27 -7.28 21.07 -48.25
N GLY A 28 -8.61 21.01 -48.17
CA GLY A 28 -9.46 22.15 -47.83
C GLY A 28 -9.22 22.69 -46.40
N THR A 29 -9.27 24.00 -46.24
CA THR A 29 -9.13 24.69 -44.92
C THR A 29 -10.27 24.39 -43.95
N CYS A 30 -11.36 23.78 -44.43
CA CYS A 30 -12.52 23.42 -43.62
C CYS A 30 -12.39 21.98 -43.10
N TRP A 31 -12.33 21.81 -41.78
CA TRP A 31 -12.27 20.49 -41.13
C TRP A 31 -13.65 19.86 -40.84
N GLY A 32 -14.73 20.53 -41.27
CA GLY A 32 -16.12 20.20 -40.99
C GLY A 32 -16.89 21.43 -40.52
N CYS A 33 -18.03 21.72 -41.17
CA CYS A 33 -18.84 22.91 -40.89
C CYS A 33 -20.26 22.60 -40.41
N ALA A 34 -20.71 21.35 -40.53
CA ALA A 34 -22.01 20.95 -40.00
C ALA A 34 -22.00 20.97 -38.46
N PRO A 35 -23.02 21.54 -37.81
CA PRO A 35 -23.14 21.53 -36.36
C PRO A 35 -23.36 20.10 -35.84
N ARG A 36 -22.96 19.86 -34.60
CA ARG A 36 -23.32 18.64 -33.87
C ARG A 36 -24.72 18.78 -33.32
N GLU A 37 -25.53 17.77 -33.59
CA GLU A 37 -26.82 17.56 -32.94
C GLU A 37 -26.62 17.38 -31.43
N CYS A 38 -27.57 17.92 -30.68
CA CYS A 38 -27.69 17.65 -29.26
C CYS A 38 -28.08 16.21 -29.01
N ARG A 39 -27.65 15.69 -27.86
CA ARG A 39 -28.22 14.46 -27.30
C ARG A 39 -29.70 14.68 -27.01
N ASP A 40 -30.53 13.64 -27.14
CA ASP A 40 -31.96 13.70 -26.82
C ASP A 40 -32.20 14.30 -25.42
N GLY A 41 -33.00 15.37 -25.36
CA GLY A 41 -33.31 16.06 -24.10
C GLY A 41 -32.15 16.87 -23.49
N SER A 42 -31.12 17.18 -24.26
CA SER A 42 -29.94 17.94 -23.82
C SER A 42 -29.71 19.21 -24.68
N LEU A 43 -29.01 20.19 -24.13
CA LEU A 43 -28.52 21.39 -24.83
C LEU A 43 -27.10 21.21 -25.40
N ILE A 44 -26.47 20.07 -25.12
CA ILE A 44 -25.12 19.72 -25.59
C ILE A 44 -25.09 18.38 -26.32
N CYS A 45 -24.15 18.25 -27.25
CA CYS A 45 -23.88 17.00 -27.98
C CYS A 45 -23.26 15.92 -27.07
N ASP A 46 -23.33 14.65 -27.50
CA ASP A 46 -22.79 13.50 -26.75
C ASP A 46 -21.31 13.64 -26.38
N ARG A 47 -20.50 14.29 -27.23
CA ARG A 47 -19.07 14.50 -26.95
C ARG A 47 -18.86 15.44 -25.76
N CYS A 48 -19.58 16.57 -25.74
CA CYS A 48 -19.52 17.52 -24.63
C CYS A 48 -20.07 16.89 -23.36
N PHE A 49 -21.18 16.17 -23.46
CA PHE A 49 -21.80 15.47 -22.34
C PHE A 49 -20.85 14.44 -21.73
N GLY A 50 -20.25 13.57 -22.56
CA GLY A 50 -19.31 12.56 -22.12
C GLY A 50 -18.05 13.16 -21.48
N ARG A 51 -17.50 14.22 -22.06
CA ARG A 51 -16.33 14.93 -21.53
C ARG A 51 -16.64 15.60 -20.18
N MET A 52 -17.76 16.31 -20.09
CA MET A 52 -18.18 16.99 -18.86
C MET A 52 -18.41 15.97 -17.75
N ARG A 53 -19.14 14.88 -18.03
CA ARG A 53 -19.36 13.78 -17.08
C ARG A 53 -18.05 13.17 -16.59
N ALA A 54 -17.09 12.92 -17.47
CA ALA A 54 -15.79 12.37 -17.08
C ALA A 54 -15.01 13.33 -16.17
N LEU A 55 -14.96 14.62 -16.52
CA LEU A 55 -14.27 15.63 -15.72
C LEU A 55 -14.92 15.86 -14.35
N LEU A 56 -16.26 15.84 -14.27
CA LEU A 56 -16.98 15.92 -13.00
C LEU A 56 -16.71 14.70 -12.11
N ALA A 57 -16.65 13.50 -12.69
CA ALA A 57 -16.35 12.28 -11.95
C ALA A 57 -14.92 12.27 -11.38
N ASP A 58 -13.96 12.79 -12.15
CA ASP A 58 -12.55 12.91 -11.75
C ASP A 58 -12.27 14.14 -10.85
N GLY A 59 -13.26 15.03 -10.69
CA GLY A 59 -13.13 16.33 -10.01
C GLY A 59 -12.66 16.25 -8.55
N PRO A 60 -13.28 15.40 -7.69
CA PRO A 60 -12.86 15.24 -6.31
C PRO A 60 -11.39 14.81 -6.14
N ASP A 61 -10.94 13.85 -6.96
CA ASP A 61 -9.57 13.35 -6.93
C ASP A 61 -8.57 14.42 -7.41
N LEU A 62 -8.96 15.19 -8.43
CA LEU A 62 -8.18 16.32 -8.90
C LEU A 62 -8.04 17.38 -7.80
N LEU A 63 -9.15 17.76 -7.14
CA LEU A 63 -9.15 18.74 -6.05
C LEU A 63 -8.28 18.27 -4.88
N ALA A 64 -8.39 17.01 -4.47
CA ALA A 64 -7.58 16.44 -3.42
C ALA A 64 -6.08 16.49 -3.77
N ARG A 65 -5.73 16.17 -5.02
CA ARG A 65 -4.34 16.25 -5.49
C ARG A 65 -3.82 17.68 -5.50
N VAL A 66 -4.56 18.64 -6.05
CA VAL A 66 -4.14 20.04 -6.12
C VAL A 66 -3.96 20.61 -4.70
N ARG A 67 -4.87 20.31 -3.76
CA ARG A 67 -4.69 20.65 -2.33
C ARG A 67 -3.43 20.04 -1.74
N SER A 68 -3.12 18.80 -2.11
CA SER A 68 -1.92 18.13 -1.62
C SER A 68 -0.62 18.69 -2.20
N LEU A 69 -0.64 19.18 -3.45
CA LEU A 69 0.50 19.89 -4.06
C LEU A 69 0.67 21.30 -3.49
N ALA A 70 -0.45 21.91 -3.08
CA ALA A 70 -0.48 23.20 -2.42
C ALA A 70 -0.07 23.14 -0.94
N ASP A 71 0.14 21.95 -0.36
CA ASP A 71 0.48 21.80 1.05
C ASP A 71 1.97 22.13 1.30
N PRO A 72 2.28 23.27 1.95
CA PRO A 72 3.66 23.66 2.23
C PRO A 72 4.40 22.67 3.14
N MET A 73 3.69 21.89 3.96
CA MET A 73 4.30 20.94 4.88
C MET A 73 4.76 19.65 4.19
N LYS A 74 4.19 19.31 3.02
CA LYS A 74 4.53 18.11 2.25
C LYS A 74 5.94 18.18 1.65
N ALA A 75 6.50 19.37 1.51
CA ALA A 75 7.86 19.61 1.01
C ALA A 75 8.96 19.49 2.08
N THR A 76 8.62 19.18 3.35
CA THR A 76 9.63 19.09 4.41
C THR A 76 10.46 17.81 4.23
N PRO A 77 11.75 17.89 3.84
CA PRO A 77 12.55 16.69 3.62
C PRO A 77 12.76 15.98 4.96
N THR A 78 12.13 14.82 5.14
CA THR A 78 12.26 14.04 6.39
C THR A 78 13.66 13.45 6.55
N ASP A 79 14.43 13.39 5.46
CA ASP A 79 15.83 12.92 5.44
C ASP A 79 16.83 13.88 6.10
N LYS A 80 16.39 15.07 6.49
CA LYS A 80 17.16 15.99 7.33
C LYS A 80 16.51 16.09 8.70
N ALA A 81 16.51 15.01 9.47
CA ALA A 81 16.44 15.12 10.92
C ALA A 81 17.78 15.68 11.41
N PRO A 82 17.90 16.98 11.76
CA PRO A 82 19.15 17.48 12.30
C PRO A 82 19.17 17.02 13.75
N GLY A 83 20.11 16.15 14.09
CA GLY A 83 20.49 15.95 15.48
C GLY A 83 20.72 17.32 16.11
N GLY A 84 19.89 17.64 17.10
CA GLY A 84 20.05 18.71 18.07
C GLY A 84 20.65 20.03 17.59
N ARG A 85 19.81 21.04 17.34
CA ARG A 85 19.84 22.39 17.94
C ARG A 85 19.05 23.38 17.07
N SER A 86 18.36 24.27 17.78
CA SER A 86 17.71 25.52 17.32
C SER A 86 16.58 25.43 16.29
N SER A 87 15.40 25.79 16.78
CA SER A 87 14.20 26.24 16.10
C SER A 87 14.46 27.42 15.13
N SER A 88 15.04 27.16 13.96
CA SER A 88 14.84 28.06 12.83
C SER A 88 13.47 27.72 12.23
N VAL A 89 12.42 28.38 12.71
CA VAL A 89 11.10 28.38 12.06
C VAL A 89 11.23 29.29 10.85
N GLU A 90 11.93 28.81 9.82
CA GLU A 90 11.88 29.46 8.52
C GLU A 90 10.46 29.23 7.99
N PRO A 91 9.73 30.29 7.59
CA PRO A 91 8.38 30.12 7.08
C PRO A 91 8.46 29.21 5.83
N PRO A 92 7.48 28.32 5.65
CA PRO A 92 7.46 27.45 4.48
C PRO A 92 7.53 28.27 3.20
N ALA A 93 8.14 27.69 2.16
CA ALA A 93 8.20 28.34 0.86
C ALA A 93 6.79 28.75 0.39
N PRO A 94 6.64 29.94 -0.23
CA PRO A 94 5.36 30.39 -0.73
C PRO A 94 4.81 29.41 -1.75
N VAL A 95 3.52 29.09 -1.62
CA VAL A 95 2.78 28.22 -2.54
C VAL A 95 2.57 28.97 -3.87
N ASP A 96 2.69 28.27 -4.99
CA ASP A 96 2.40 28.82 -6.32
C ASP A 96 0.94 29.33 -6.38
N ALA A 97 0.74 30.56 -6.85
CA ALA A 97 -0.57 31.19 -6.95
C ALA A 97 -1.55 30.37 -7.80
N ASP A 98 -1.03 29.68 -8.82
CA ASP A 98 -1.84 28.80 -9.68
C ASP A 98 -2.55 27.70 -8.89
N TYR A 99 -1.93 27.16 -7.84
CA TYR A 99 -2.58 26.16 -6.99
C TYR A 99 -3.77 26.76 -6.24
N LEU A 100 -3.62 27.96 -5.69
CA LEU A 100 -4.67 28.62 -4.91
C LEU A 100 -5.86 29.01 -5.80
N ASP A 101 -5.56 29.55 -6.98
CA ASP A 101 -6.59 29.94 -7.95
C ASP A 101 -7.34 28.73 -8.50
N ALA A 102 -6.62 27.63 -8.80
CA ALA A 102 -7.24 26.38 -9.23
C ALA A 102 -8.09 25.74 -8.13
N ILE A 103 -7.61 25.72 -6.88
CA ILE A 103 -8.41 25.21 -5.74
C ILE A 103 -9.70 26.00 -5.62
N THR A 104 -9.62 27.33 -5.67
CA THR A 104 -10.80 28.21 -5.58
C THR A 104 -11.79 27.93 -6.71
N ALA A 105 -11.32 27.70 -7.93
CA ALA A 105 -12.19 27.36 -9.06
C ALA A 105 -12.84 25.98 -8.92
N LEU A 106 -12.09 24.98 -8.44
CA LEU A 106 -12.60 23.62 -8.22
C LEU A 106 -13.58 23.56 -7.04
N GLU A 107 -13.36 24.33 -5.97
CA GLU A 107 -14.26 24.36 -4.81
C GLU A 107 -15.66 24.90 -5.14
N GLN A 108 -15.81 25.72 -6.20
CA GLN A 108 -17.12 26.16 -6.68
C GLN A 108 -18.01 25.00 -7.16
N LEU A 109 -17.41 23.84 -7.44
CA LEU A 109 -18.08 22.63 -7.92
C LEU A 109 -18.31 21.57 -6.83
N ASP A 110 -18.07 21.88 -5.55
CA ASP A 110 -18.16 20.90 -4.45
C ASP A 110 -19.53 20.19 -4.37
N SER A 111 -20.61 20.93 -4.59
CA SER A 111 -21.97 20.37 -4.65
C SER A 111 -22.32 19.69 -5.99
N TRP A 112 -21.48 19.84 -7.00
CA TRP A 112 -21.70 19.38 -8.38
C TRP A 112 -20.96 18.08 -8.72
N TRP A 113 -20.00 17.64 -7.90
CA TRP A 113 -19.21 16.43 -8.19
C TRP A 113 -20.03 15.15 -8.29
N TYR A 114 -21.15 15.09 -7.58
CA TYR A 114 -21.96 13.87 -7.45
C TYR A 114 -23.32 13.99 -8.14
N VAL A 115 -23.53 15.04 -8.95
CA VAL A 115 -24.81 15.27 -9.63
C VAL A 115 -24.98 14.34 -10.83
N THR A 116 -26.22 13.92 -11.06
CA THR A 116 -26.58 13.22 -12.28
C THR A 116 -26.74 14.23 -13.41
N LEU A 117 -25.69 14.43 -14.23
CA LEU A 117 -25.66 15.46 -15.29
C LEU A 117 -26.89 15.46 -16.22
N SER A 118 -27.52 14.31 -16.47
CA SER A 118 -28.73 14.22 -17.30
C SER A 118 -29.96 14.92 -16.70
N GLU A 119 -30.00 15.16 -15.40
CA GLU A 119 -31.09 15.91 -14.75
C GLU A 119 -31.02 17.41 -15.09
N TYR A 120 -29.82 17.90 -15.40
CA TYR A 120 -29.56 19.31 -15.70
C TYR A 120 -29.23 19.56 -17.16
N SER A 121 -29.16 18.52 -18.00
CA SER A 121 -28.69 18.65 -19.39
C SER A 121 -29.57 19.53 -20.28
N ASN A 122 -30.81 19.78 -19.87
CA ASN A 122 -31.75 20.66 -20.55
C ASN A 122 -31.87 22.06 -19.90
N ASP A 123 -31.17 22.32 -18.80
CA ASP A 123 -31.15 23.62 -18.14
C ASP A 123 -30.08 24.51 -18.78
N HIS A 124 -30.53 25.61 -19.37
CA HIS A 124 -29.67 26.52 -20.13
C HIS A 124 -28.61 27.18 -19.25
N ASP A 125 -29.00 27.64 -18.07
CA ASP A 125 -28.12 28.43 -17.21
C ASP A 125 -27.07 27.51 -16.58
N VAL A 126 -27.51 26.33 -16.13
CA VAL A 126 -26.60 25.31 -15.59
C VAL A 126 -25.60 24.83 -16.64
N ILE A 127 -26.04 24.50 -17.86
CA ILE A 127 -25.13 23.99 -18.90
C ILE A 127 -24.20 25.06 -19.45
N THR A 128 -24.64 26.32 -19.50
CA THR A 128 -23.77 27.45 -19.86
C THR A 128 -22.69 27.64 -18.81
N TRP A 129 -23.06 27.66 -17.52
CA TRP A 129 -22.13 27.78 -16.41
C TRP A 129 -21.16 26.59 -16.34
N LEU A 130 -21.65 25.35 -16.34
CA LEU A 130 -20.82 24.13 -16.38
C LEU A 130 -19.91 24.10 -17.62
N GLY A 131 -20.38 24.63 -18.74
CA GLY A 131 -19.56 24.82 -19.93
C GLY A 131 -18.30 25.66 -19.65
N ALA A 132 -18.47 26.79 -18.96
CA ALA A 132 -17.38 27.69 -18.59
C ALA A 132 -16.45 27.07 -17.54
N VAL A 133 -16.99 26.52 -16.46
CA VAL A 133 -16.17 26.07 -15.32
C VAL A 133 -15.60 24.66 -15.50
N VAL A 134 -16.20 23.80 -16.33
CA VAL A 134 -15.73 22.41 -16.55
C VAL A 134 -15.02 22.22 -17.88
N LEU A 135 -15.56 22.74 -18.99
CA LEU A 135 -15.13 22.36 -20.34
C LEU A 135 -14.18 23.33 -21.02
N ASP A 136 -14.31 24.63 -20.73
CA ASP A 136 -13.49 25.66 -21.36
C ASP A 136 -12.02 25.52 -21.02
N VAL A 137 -11.16 25.97 -21.94
CA VAL A 137 -9.70 25.90 -21.79
C VAL A 137 -9.17 27.31 -21.92
N HIS A 138 -8.46 27.77 -20.91
CA HIS A 138 -7.98 29.15 -20.81
C HIS A 138 -6.46 29.16 -20.97
N PRO A 139 -5.92 29.36 -22.18
CA PRO A 139 -4.48 29.40 -22.37
C PRO A 139 -3.84 30.56 -21.59
N GLU A 140 -2.61 30.39 -21.17
CA GLU A 140 -1.80 31.47 -20.60
C GLU A 140 -1.45 32.48 -21.71
N VAL A 141 -1.69 33.76 -21.42
CA VAL A 141 -1.37 34.87 -22.31
C VAL A 141 -0.44 35.79 -21.53
N GLU A 142 0.76 36.03 -22.05
CA GLU A 142 1.80 36.85 -21.38
C GLU A 142 2.20 36.35 -19.99
N GLY A 143 2.07 35.04 -19.74
CA GLY A 143 2.41 34.41 -18.46
C GLY A 143 1.31 34.48 -17.42
N GLU A 144 0.15 35.05 -17.75
CA GLU A 144 -1.01 35.12 -16.87
C GLU A 144 -2.19 34.32 -17.44
N ARG A 145 -2.92 33.67 -16.54
CA ARG A 145 -4.16 32.94 -16.86
C ARG A 145 -5.33 33.69 -16.25
N GLN A 146 -6.34 33.99 -17.06
CA GLN A 146 -7.52 34.76 -16.61
C GLN A 146 -8.43 33.97 -15.66
N ALA A 147 -8.52 32.65 -15.85
CA ALA A 147 -9.39 31.79 -15.05
C ALA A 147 -8.95 30.33 -15.13
N TRP A 148 -9.36 29.55 -14.12
CA TRP A 148 -9.20 28.10 -14.09
C TRP A 148 -10.53 27.39 -14.37
N SER A 149 -10.48 26.35 -15.20
CA SER A 149 -11.54 25.36 -15.34
C SER A 149 -11.06 23.97 -14.88
N VAL A 150 -12.00 23.02 -14.74
CA VAL A 150 -11.65 21.62 -14.50
C VAL A 150 -10.79 21.06 -15.64
N ALA A 151 -11.09 21.40 -16.89
CA ALA A 151 -10.31 20.95 -18.05
C ALA A 151 -8.87 21.48 -18.01
N ASP A 152 -8.66 22.73 -17.58
CA ASP A 152 -7.34 23.34 -17.42
C ASP A 152 -6.53 22.64 -16.33
N ALA A 153 -7.13 22.48 -15.15
CA ALA A 153 -6.49 21.82 -14.01
C ALA A 153 -6.18 20.34 -14.32
N MET A 154 -7.07 19.66 -15.04
CA MET A 154 -6.85 18.28 -15.50
C MET A 154 -5.70 18.18 -16.51
N ALA A 155 -5.55 19.18 -17.39
CA ALA A 155 -4.46 19.20 -18.36
C ALA A 155 -3.10 19.46 -17.70
N LYS A 156 -3.04 20.38 -16.73
CA LYS A 156 -1.79 20.76 -16.05
C LYS A 156 -1.33 19.72 -15.03
N TRP A 157 -2.21 19.33 -14.11
CA TRP A 157 -1.86 18.42 -13.03
C TRP A 157 -2.40 17.02 -13.31
N GLY A 158 -3.67 16.92 -13.73
CA GLY A 158 -4.37 15.65 -13.91
C GLY A 158 -4.72 14.98 -12.59
N VAL A 159 -5.53 13.92 -12.64
CA VAL A 159 -5.76 13.08 -11.45
C VAL A 159 -4.56 12.21 -11.13
N GLU A 160 -4.34 11.97 -9.84
CA GLU A 160 -3.37 10.98 -9.40
C GLU A 160 -3.94 9.59 -9.69
N ARG A 161 -3.63 9.05 -10.88
CA ARG A 161 -3.99 7.67 -11.20
C ARG A 161 -3.15 6.77 -10.30
N ARG A 162 -3.80 5.92 -9.50
CA ARG A 162 -3.14 4.83 -8.75
C ARG A 162 -2.11 4.04 -9.57
N THR A 163 -2.31 3.97 -10.90
CA THR A 163 -1.48 3.19 -11.84
C THR A 163 -0.43 4.01 -12.60
N LYS A 164 -0.41 5.35 -12.51
CA LYS A 164 0.58 6.16 -13.24
C LYS A 164 1.90 6.12 -12.47
N GLY A 165 2.79 5.22 -12.89
CA GLY A 165 4.05 4.98 -12.20
C GLY A 165 4.02 3.77 -11.26
N GLU A 166 2.97 2.93 -11.32
CA GLU A 166 3.10 1.56 -10.81
C GLU A 166 4.30 0.94 -11.53
N PRO A 167 5.36 0.54 -10.79
CA PRO A 167 6.41 -0.26 -11.39
C PRO A 167 5.70 -1.45 -12.02
N ALA A 168 5.94 -1.69 -13.31
CA ALA A 168 5.55 -2.95 -13.92
C ALA A 168 6.33 -4.03 -13.15
N TRP A 169 5.74 -4.56 -12.08
CA TRP A 169 6.21 -5.76 -11.42
C TRP A 169 5.97 -6.87 -12.44
N SER A 170 6.93 -7.05 -13.34
CA SER A 170 7.05 -8.28 -14.09
C SER A 170 7.52 -9.32 -13.07
N PRO A 171 6.76 -10.41 -12.84
CA PRO A 171 7.20 -11.49 -11.95
C PRO A 171 8.51 -12.14 -12.41
N GLU A 172 8.92 -11.90 -13.65
CA GLU A 172 10.02 -12.60 -14.32
C GLU A 172 11.37 -11.87 -14.16
N ASP A 173 11.39 -10.54 -14.00
CA ASP A 173 12.63 -9.75 -14.04
C ASP A 173 13.37 -9.62 -12.69
N HIS A 174 12.83 -10.17 -11.60
CA HIS A 174 13.38 -9.99 -10.25
C HIS A 174 13.59 -11.26 -9.43
N LEU A 175 13.29 -12.44 -9.98
CA LEU A 175 13.64 -13.69 -9.32
C LEU A 175 15.03 -14.11 -9.78
N ASP A 176 16.06 -13.75 -9.02
CA ASP A 176 17.35 -14.43 -9.13
C ASP A 176 17.21 -15.76 -8.38
N PRO A 177 17.12 -16.92 -9.07
CA PRO A 177 16.89 -18.20 -8.42
C PRO A 177 18.00 -18.59 -7.43
N VAL A 178 19.14 -17.91 -7.45
CA VAL A 178 20.24 -18.07 -6.49
C VAL A 178 20.07 -17.13 -5.28
N ARG A 179 19.56 -15.92 -5.48
CA ARG A 179 19.42 -14.88 -4.43
C ARG A 179 18.10 -14.97 -3.67
N ASP A 180 17.04 -15.41 -4.34
CA ASP A 180 15.67 -15.53 -3.82
C ASP A 180 15.29 -16.96 -3.44
N GLN A 181 16.27 -17.87 -3.36
CA GLN A 181 16.07 -19.13 -2.64
C GLN A 181 15.71 -18.79 -1.19
N ALA A 182 14.49 -19.15 -0.80
CA ALA A 182 14.01 -19.02 0.57
C ALA A 182 14.90 -19.87 1.49
N VAL A 183 15.95 -19.27 2.03
CA VAL A 183 16.73 -19.87 3.11
C VAL A 183 15.84 -19.83 4.35
N PRO A 184 15.54 -20.96 4.99
CA PRO A 184 14.76 -20.96 6.22
C PRO A 184 15.48 -20.09 7.24
N ILE A 185 14.86 -18.99 7.65
CA ILE A 185 15.36 -18.15 8.74
C ILE A 185 15.20 -18.97 10.02
N PRO A 186 16.29 -19.46 10.65
CA PRO A 186 16.20 -20.43 11.74
C PRO A 186 15.38 -19.92 12.93
N GLU A 187 15.33 -18.61 13.13
CA GLU A 187 14.60 -17.96 14.23
C GLU A 187 13.08 -18.09 14.13
N TRP A 188 12.52 -18.38 12.95
CA TRP A 188 11.07 -18.54 12.78
C TRP A 188 10.59 -19.97 13.11
N GLY A 189 11.50 -20.96 13.08
CA GLY A 189 11.21 -22.35 13.47
C GLY A 189 11.80 -22.77 14.82
N ASP A 190 12.89 -22.13 15.26
CA ASP A 190 13.57 -22.40 16.53
C ASP A 190 13.80 -21.10 17.32
N PRO A 191 12.83 -20.70 18.16
CA PRO A 191 12.91 -19.44 18.87
C PRO A 191 14.07 -19.44 19.86
N ILE A 192 14.78 -18.32 19.91
CA ILE A 192 15.83 -18.07 20.90
C ILE A 192 15.17 -17.65 22.21
N VAL A 193 15.55 -18.29 23.31
CA VAL A 193 15.00 -18.04 24.65
C VAL A 193 16.06 -17.53 25.61
N GLY A 194 15.64 -16.64 26.53
CA GLY A 194 16.51 -16.11 27.58
C GLY A 194 16.68 -17.05 28.77
N TRP A 195 17.53 -16.65 29.72
CA TRP A 195 17.88 -17.46 30.90
C TRP A 195 16.66 -17.99 31.67
N ALA A 196 15.67 -17.13 31.95
CA ALA A 196 14.50 -17.52 32.74
C ALA A 196 13.67 -18.65 32.08
N ASP A 197 13.45 -18.54 30.76
CA ASP A 197 12.75 -19.58 30.00
C ASP A 197 13.58 -20.85 29.84
N ALA A 198 14.90 -20.72 29.67
CA ALA A 198 15.81 -21.86 29.62
C ALA A 198 15.80 -22.65 30.94
N VAL A 199 15.76 -21.96 32.10
CA VAL A 199 15.62 -22.58 33.42
C VAL A 199 14.30 -23.34 33.54
N ARG A 200 13.20 -22.75 33.06
CA ARG A 200 11.87 -23.39 33.05
C ARG A 200 11.86 -24.65 32.18
N ILE A 201 12.55 -24.65 31.04
CA ILE A 201 12.67 -25.83 30.17
C ILE A 201 13.55 -26.91 30.81
N ALA A 202 14.69 -26.53 31.39
CA ALA A 202 15.62 -27.46 32.06
C ALA A 202 15.09 -28.00 33.41
N GLY A 203 14.03 -27.40 33.95
CA GLY A 203 13.40 -27.75 35.22
C GLY A 203 14.04 -27.13 36.46
N SER A 204 15.33 -26.75 36.40
CA SER A 204 15.98 -25.97 37.47
C SER A 204 17.22 -25.21 37.00
N ASP A 205 17.59 -24.16 37.72
CA ASP A 205 18.79 -23.35 37.44
C ASP A 205 20.08 -24.18 37.58
N SER A 206 20.11 -25.09 38.57
CA SER A 206 21.25 -25.98 38.77
C SER A 206 21.40 -27.01 37.65
N THR A 207 20.29 -27.49 37.07
CA THR A 207 20.30 -28.37 35.90
C THR A 207 20.83 -27.65 34.68
N LEU A 208 20.35 -26.44 34.40
CA LEU A 208 20.80 -25.64 33.26
C LEU A 208 22.31 -25.34 33.36
N ARG A 209 22.79 -24.91 34.52
CA ARG A 209 24.24 -24.68 34.73
C ARG A 209 25.06 -25.95 34.55
N ARG A 210 24.52 -27.11 34.94
CA ARG A 210 25.18 -28.41 34.74
C ARG A 210 25.28 -28.75 33.26
N TRP A 211 24.23 -28.52 32.47
CA TRP A 211 24.25 -28.76 31.02
C TRP A 211 25.29 -27.87 30.33
N ILE A 212 25.35 -26.59 30.69
CA ILE A 212 26.37 -25.67 30.18
C ILE A 212 27.78 -26.14 30.57
N LYS A 213 27.99 -26.52 31.83
CA LYS A 213 29.31 -26.97 32.32
C LYS A 213 29.79 -28.27 31.65
N ARG A 214 28.85 -29.12 31.23
CA ARG A 214 29.14 -30.39 30.54
C ARG A 214 29.13 -30.25 29.02
N GLU A 215 28.96 -29.03 28.51
CA GLU A 215 28.91 -28.75 27.06
C GLU A 215 27.80 -29.56 26.35
N GLU A 216 26.70 -29.84 27.05
CA GLU A 216 25.54 -30.58 26.52
C GLU A 216 24.55 -29.68 25.77
N ILE A 217 24.74 -28.36 25.90
CA ILE A 217 24.02 -27.30 25.19
C ILE A 217 24.97 -26.15 24.85
N GLU A 218 24.76 -25.52 23.71
CA GLU A 218 25.49 -24.34 23.25
C GLU A 218 24.76 -23.03 23.61
N VAL A 219 25.54 -21.96 23.77
CA VAL A 219 24.99 -20.61 23.98
C VAL A 219 24.88 -19.95 22.61
N ALA A 220 23.65 -19.74 22.15
CA ALA A 220 23.35 -19.14 20.85
C ALA A 220 23.84 -17.69 20.74
N GLY A 221 23.94 -16.98 21.87
CA GLY A 221 24.49 -15.63 21.93
C GLY A 221 24.31 -14.97 23.29
N THR A 222 24.85 -13.77 23.45
CA THR A 222 24.63 -12.93 24.63
C THR A 222 24.08 -11.59 24.20
N PHE A 223 22.92 -11.21 24.73
CA PHE A 223 22.22 -9.96 24.37
C PHE A 223 22.04 -9.09 25.61
N VAL A 224 21.94 -7.78 25.42
CA VAL A 224 21.60 -6.84 26.50
C VAL A 224 20.10 -6.62 26.51
N ILE A 225 19.41 -7.10 27.53
CA ILE A 225 17.97 -6.89 27.73
C ILE A 225 17.79 -6.09 29.00
N ALA A 226 17.09 -4.95 28.92
CA ALA A 226 16.87 -4.05 30.06
C ALA A 226 18.16 -3.69 30.82
N GLY A 227 19.27 -3.50 30.09
CA GLY A 227 20.59 -3.17 30.67
C GLY A 227 21.39 -4.35 31.23
N ILE A 228 20.84 -5.58 31.20
CA ILE A 228 21.48 -6.78 31.74
C ILE A 228 21.96 -7.69 30.61
N ARG A 229 23.23 -8.11 30.64
CA ARG A 229 23.78 -9.11 29.72
C ARG A 229 23.17 -10.48 30.02
N THR A 230 22.35 -10.98 29.10
CA THR A 230 21.59 -12.21 29.22
C THR A 230 22.07 -13.22 28.18
N ARG A 231 22.40 -14.44 28.62
CA ARG A 231 22.72 -15.56 27.73
C ARG A 231 21.45 -16.11 27.11
N MET A 232 21.55 -16.42 25.83
CA MET A 232 20.45 -16.88 25.01
C MET A 232 20.71 -18.29 24.49
N PHE A 233 19.63 -19.06 24.34
CA PHE A 233 19.68 -20.49 23.99
C PHE A 233 18.66 -20.80 22.91
N ARG A 234 18.93 -21.80 22.06
CA ARG A 234 17.95 -22.33 21.11
C ARG A 234 16.96 -23.22 21.85
N ARG A 235 15.65 -23.00 21.65
CA ARG A 235 14.61 -23.72 22.38
C ARG A 235 14.60 -25.21 22.05
N ASN A 236 14.79 -25.57 20.78
CA ASN A 236 14.75 -26.96 20.34
C ASN A 236 15.92 -27.77 20.93
N GLU A 237 17.11 -27.17 20.99
CA GLU A 237 18.28 -27.79 21.63
C GLU A 237 18.04 -28.09 23.11
N LEU A 238 17.47 -27.14 23.86
CA LEU A 238 17.12 -27.34 25.28
C LEU A 238 16.11 -28.48 25.46
N LEU A 239 15.10 -28.58 24.59
CA LEU A 239 14.09 -29.63 24.64
C LEU A 239 14.69 -31.00 24.30
N ALA A 240 15.50 -31.08 23.25
CA ALA A 240 16.16 -32.31 22.83
C ALA A 240 17.15 -32.83 23.89
N THR A 241 17.91 -31.94 24.53
CA THR A 241 18.81 -32.32 25.63
C THR A 241 18.05 -32.83 26.85
N ARG A 242 16.90 -32.22 27.18
CA ARG A 242 16.03 -32.70 28.26
C ARG A 242 15.53 -34.11 27.98
N GLU A 243 15.00 -34.34 26.78
CA GLU A 243 14.44 -35.63 26.36
C GLU A 243 15.51 -36.72 26.37
N ARG A 244 16.65 -36.48 25.71
CA ARG A 244 17.82 -37.37 25.69
C ARG A 244 18.34 -37.75 27.08
N LEU A 245 18.35 -36.80 28.03
CA LEU A 245 18.77 -37.09 29.40
C LEU A 245 17.69 -37.83 30.21
N SER A 246 16.41 -37.55 29.96
CA SER A 246 15.30 -38.28 30.57
C SER A 246 15.26 -39.74 30.09
N GLU A 247 15.51 -39.99 28.80
CA GLU A 247 15.60 -41.32 28.22
C GLU A 247 16.79 -42.10 28.80
N LYS A 248 17.97 -41.48 28.92
CA LYS A 248 19.14 -42.09 29.58
C LYS A 248 18.87 -42.44 31.04
N GLN A 249 18.11 -41.60 31.76
CA GLN A 249 17.74 -41.86 33.13
C GLN A 249 16.76 -43.03 33.23
N MET A 250 15.77 -43.09 32.34
CA MET A 250 14.82 -44.21 32.24
C MET A 250 15.52 -45.52 31.84
N SER A 251 16.43 -45.50 30.88
CA SER A 251 17.18 -46.70 30.45
C SER A 251 18.12 -47.22 31.55
N GLY A 252 18.77 -46.32 32.30
CA GLY A 252 19.61 -46.69 33.43
C GLY A 252 18.83 -47.26 34.62
N LEU A 253 17.59 -46.81 34.83
CA LEU A 253 16.67 -47.39 35.82
C LEU A 253 16.20 -48.79 35.44
N VAL A 254 15.87 -49.01 34.16
CA VAL A 254 15.46 -50.33 33.64
C VAL A 254 16.61 -51.34 33.73
N GLN A 255 17.85 -50.93 33.38
CA GLN A 255 19.03 -51.80 33.47
C GLN A 255 19.33 -52.23 34.92
N ASN A 256 19.25 -51.30 35.88
CA ASN A 256 19.45 -51.62 37.30
C ASN A 256 18.35 -52.55 37.85
N GLN A 257 17.11 -52.46 37.38
CA GLN A 257 16.03 -53.39 37.76
C GLN A 257 16.29 -54.79 37.20
N THR A 258 16.64 -54.91 35.92
CA THR A 258 16.96 -56.22 35.30
C THR A 258 18.19 -56.89 35.91
N GLU A 259 19.23 -56.12 36.31
CA GLU A 259 20.39 -56.67 37.01
C GLU A 259 20.08 -57.10 38.46
N SER A 260 19.10 -56.46 39.11
CA SER A 260 18.64 -56.84 40.44
C SER A 260 17.77 -58.11 40.43
N GLU A 261 16.92 -58.29 39.40
CA GLU A 261 16.14 -59.52 39.20
C GLU A 261 17.02 -60.71 38.80
N GLN A 262 18.08 -60.49 38.01
CA GLN A 262 19.02 -61.56 37.64
C GLN A 262 19.97 -61.97 38.76
N ARG A 263 20.14 -61.18 39.83
CA ARG A 263 20.93 -61.55 41.02
C ARG A 263 20.15 -62.33 42.08
N HIS A 264 18.89 -62.69 41.82
CA HIS A 264 18.12 -63.60 42.67
C HIS A 264 17.49 -64.76 41.89
N PRO A 265 18.25 -65.86 41.72
CA PRO A 265 17.67 -67.19 41.79
C PRO A 265 18.41 -68.05 42.82
N GLY A 266 17.67 -68.45 43.88
CA GLY A 266 18.05 -69.60 44.70
C GLY A 266 18.26 -69.32 46.18
N ALA A 267 17.16 -69.17 46.94
CA ALA A 267 17.16 -69.50 48.36
C ALA A 267 15.74 -69.72 48.89
N GLU A 268 14.96 -70.67 48.35
CA GLU A 268 13.81 -71.25 49.06
C GLU A 268 13.64 -72.73 48.68
N ASP A 269 13.93 -73.62 49.63
CA ASP A 269 13.30 -74.94 49.85
C ASP A 269 13.96 -75.55 51.11
N LEU A 270 13.32 -76.06 52.17
CA LEU A 270 11.93 -76.18 52.62
C LEU A 270 12.01 -76.30 54.14
N GLY A 271 11.15 -75.56 54.85
CA GLY A 271 10.78 -75.92 56.21
C GLY A 271 9.69 -76.99 56.17
N SER A 272 9.79 -78.00 57.02
CA SER A 272 8.61 -78.68 57.57
C SER A 272 8.94 -79.35 58.91
N PRO A 273 8.27 -78.95 60.00
CA PRO A 273 8.29 -79.66 61.27
C PRO A 273 7.03 -80.53 61.40
N HIS A 274 7.18 -81.79 61.80
CA HIS A 274 6.17 -82.52 62.57
C HIS A 274 6.83 -83.64 63.36
N GLY A 275 6.58 -83.68 64.67
CA GLY A 275 6.98 -84.76 65.56
C GLY A 275 5.92 -85.85 65.66
N SER A 276 6.37 -87.09 65.72
CA SER A 276 6.08 -88.12 66.73
C SER A 276 6.99 -89.31 66.46
#